data_AF-A0AAD1XDC3-F1
#
_entry.id   AF-A0AAD1XDC3-F1
#
_cell.length_a   1.000
_cell.length_b   1.000
_cell.length_c   1.000
_cell.angle_alpha   90.00
_cell.angle_beta   90.00
_cell.angle_gamma   90.00
#
_symmetry.space_group_name_H-M   'P 1'
#
loop_
_entity.id
_entity.type
_entity.pdbx_description
1 polymer ?
#
loop_
_entity_poly.entity_id
_entity_poly.type
_entity_poly.pdbx_seq_one_letter_code
_entity_poly.pdbx_strand_id
1 'polypeptide(L)'
;MEPSPSSHPSFKECFPKFYELLNAGEFDQIFYKHQHQEDMWKVYGVIEQQIFEKCKDELSGILGQALEDCMMCGFCHIHTLIATYNVLRDDRFGGLSGEIQNQLLWAALCHDLGKRGKADFEGKDHIHPFRSAAYFVNILKNNNLIKDELRDKAEKLSELVFNAHTDIQYEWFQRETRRFPDKVCDQMHDHAKLYDIFNLLEEVADGSIFIKNVFVVILFHQSIWGIKDFQPMKRLEDEEIVEYKEYLSEDVLNMLDIFMHCDSYAYTIIGESEKIIMQYRKEISTEIKRISCLLGF
;
A
#
# COMPACT_ATOMS: atom_id res chain seq x y z
N MET A 1 -5.92 10.95 -36.73
CA MET A 1 -5.26 11.03 -35.42
C MET A 1 -5.78 9.86 -34.64
N GLU A 2 -4.99 8.79 -34.53
CA GLU A 2 -5.29 7.73 -33.57
C GLU A 2 -5.28 8.37 -32.18
N PRO A 3 -6.24 8.04 -31.31
CA PRO A 3 -6.23 8.54 -29.94
C PRO A 3 -4.88 8.15 -29.34
N SER A 4 -4.11 9.15 -28.87
CA SER A 4 -2.98 8.90 -27.99
C SER A 4 -3.52 8.04 -26.86
N PRO A 5 -3.12 6.76 -26.74
CA PRO A 5 -3.60 5.95 -25.64
C PRO A 5 -3.23 6.72 -24.38
N SER A 6 -4.22 7.07 -23.56
CA SER A 6 -3.94 7.43 -22.17
C SER A 6 -3.17 6.22 -21.62
N SER A 7 -1.86 6.35 -21.47
CA SER A 7 -0.90 5.23 -21.43
C SER A 7 -0.91 4.44 -20.12
N HIS A 8 -1.93 4.63 -19.29
CA HIS A 8 -1.99 4.13 -17.93
C HIS A 8 -3.35 3.46 -17.66
N PRO A 9 -3.37 2.32 -16.96
CA PRO A 9 -4.58 1.56 -16.69
C PRO A 9 -5.51 2.36 -15.75
N SER A 10 -6.72 2.64 -16.22
CA SER A 10 -7.77 3.23 -15.39
C SER A 10 -8.26 2.19 -14.39
N PHE A 11 -8.22 2.53 -13.10
CA PHE A 11 -8.70 1.70 -11.99
C PHE A 11 -10.15 1.29 -12.20
N LYS A 12 -11.00 2.24 -12.62
CA LYS A 12 -12.41 1.98 -12.90
C LYS A 12 -12.62 1.03 -14.08
N GLU A 13 -11.72 1.05 -15.06
CA GLU A 13 -11.81 0.16 -16.23
C GLU A 13 -11.25 -1.22 -15.94
N CYS A 14 -10.21 -1.31 -15.10
CA CYS A 14 -9.63 -2.59 -14.66
C CYS A 14 -10.49 -3.29 -13.61
N PHE A 15 -11.18 -2.54 -12.76
CA PHE A 15 -11.98 -3.05 -11.64
C PHE A 15 -13.39 -2.45 -11.59
N PRO A 16 -14.20 -2.54 -12.67
CA PRO A 16 -15.49 -1.86 -12.73
C PRO A 16 -16.47 -2.33 -11.65
N LYS A 17 -16.56 -3.63 -11.36
CA LYS A 17 -17.46 -4.15 -10.32
C LYS A 17 -17.00 -3.72 -8.94
N PHE A 18 -15.70 -3.83 -8.65
CA PHE A 18 -15.17 -3.39 -7.37
C PHE A 18 -15.38 -1.89 -7.17
N TYR A 19 -15.08 -1.08 -8.18
CA TYR A 19 -15.29 0.37 -8.14
C TYR A 19 -16.76 0.75 -7.95
N GLU A 20 -17.70 0.02 -8.58
CA GLU A 20 -19.14 0.18 -8.33
C GLU A 20 -19.50 -0.09 -6.86
N LEU A 21 -19.02 -1.19 -6.29
CA LEU A 21 -19.29 -1.57 -4.89
C LEU A 21 -18.74 -0.54 -3.89
N LEU A 22 -17.55 0.01 -4.15
CA LEU A 22 -16.97 1.08 -3.33
C LEU A 22 -17.89 2.33 -3.30
N ASN A 23 -18.55 2.63 -4.42
CA ASN A 23 -19.43 3.80 -4.56
C ASN A 23 -20.87 3.54 -4.10
N ALA A 24 -21.35 2.30 -4.15
CA ALA A 24 -22.74 1.93 -3.87
C ALA A 24 -23.18 2.15 -2.40
N GLY A 25 -22.24 2.47 -1.50
CA GLY A 25 -22.50 2.70 -0.07
C GLY A 25 -22.75 1.41 0.72
N GLU A 26 -22.44 0.24 0.14
CA GLU A 26 -22.58 -1.04 0.85
C GLU A 26 -21.64 -1.10 2.07
N PHE A 27 -20.41 -0.60 1.94
CA PHE A 27 -19.47 -0.45 3.06
C PHE A 27 -20.05 0.42 4.18
N ASP A 28 -20.62 1.59 3.85
CA ASP A 28 -21.24 2.48 4.85
C ASP A 28 -22.35 1.78 5.62
N GLN A 29 -23.20 1.00 4.92
CA GLN A 29 -24.28 0.25 5.55
C GLN A 29 -23.74 -0.83 6.51
N ILE A 30 -22.68 -1.53 6.11
CA ILE A 30 -22.02 -2.52 6.95
C ILE A 30 -21.42 -1.84 8.18
N PHE A 31 -20.62 -0.78 8.00
CA PHE A 31 -20.00 -0.08 9.12
C PHE A 31 -21.03 0.53 10.08
N TYR A 32 -22.08 1.17 9.56
CA TYR A 32 -23.15 1.71 10.38
C TYR A 32 -23.87 0.64 11.21
N LYS A 33 -24.18 -0.51 10.60
CA LYS A 33 -24.85 -1.63 11.29
C LYS A 33 -23.96 -2.26 12.37
N HIS A 34 -22.65 -2.19 12.20
CA HIS A 34 -21.67 -2.87 13.04
C HIS A 34 -20.80 -1.91 13.90
N GLN A 35 -21.13 -0.62 13.95
CA GLN A 35 -20.36 0.42 14.67
C GLN A 35 -20.19 0.18 16.18
N HIS A 36 -20.99 -0.71 16.77
CA HIS A 36 -20.93 -1.09 18.19
C HIS A 36 -20.34 -2.48 18.43
N GLN A 37 -19.86 -3.16 17.39
CA GLN A 37 -19.15 -4.43 17.56
C GLN A 37 -17.80 -4.15 18.21
N GLU A 38 -17.41 -4.97 19.18
CA GLU A 38 -16.04 -4.94 19.74
C GLU A 38 -15.10 -5.86 18.95
N ASP A 39 -15.65 -6.75 18.12
CA ASP A 39 -14.91 -7.77 17.40
C ASP A 39 -14.84 -7.44 15.89
N MET A 40 -13.72 -6.86 15.49
CA MET A 40 -13.47 -6.43 14.11
C MET A 40 -13.57 -7.56 13.10
N TRP A 41 -13.19 -8.78 13.49
CA TRP A 41 -13.17 -9.94 12.61
C TRP A 41 -14.56 -10.34 12.12
N LYS A 42 -15.61 -10.05 12.90
CA LYS A 42 -16.99 -10.27 12.45
C LYS A 42 -17.36 -9.32 11.31
N VAL A 43 -16.92 -8.07 11.37
CA VAL A 43 -17.19 -7.10 10.30
C VAL A 43 -16.39 -7.47 9.06
N TYR A 44 -15.15 -7.93 9.24
CA TYR A 44 -14.33 -8.41 8.13
C TYR A 44 -14.99 -9.61 7.42
N GLY A 45 -15.53 -10.58 8.17
CA GLY A 45 -16.29 -11.68 7.58
C GLY A 45 -17.57 -11.26 6.85
N VAL A 46 -18.23 -10.18 7.30
CA VAL A 46 -19.39 -9.61 6.59
C VAL A 46 -18.96 -8.96 5.28
N ILE A 47 -17.87 -8.19 5.29
CA ILE A 47 -17.31 -7.56 4.08
C ILE A 47 -16.81 -8.62 3.10
N GLU A 48 -16.18 -9.68 3.59
CA GLU A 48 -15.77 -10.83 2.78
C GLU A 48 -16.97 -11.41 2.02
N GLN A 49 -18.05 -11.75 2.73
CA GLN A 49 -19.23 -12.37 2.13
C GLN A 49 -20.03 -11.43 1.23
N GLN A 50 -20.14 -10.14 1.57
CA GLN A 50 -21.04 -9.21 0.89
C GLN A 50 -20.36 -8.39 -0.20
N ILE A 51 -19.05 -8.12 -0.07
CA ILE A 51 -18.30 -7.29 -0.99
C ILE A 51 -17.29 -8.15 -1.76
N PHE A 52 -16.35 -8.78 -1.06
CA PHE A 52 -15.21 -9.42 -1.71
C PHE A 52 -15.67 -10.53 -2.67
N GLU A 53 -16.55 -11.42 -2.22
CA GLU A 53 -17.06 -12.51 -3.08
C GLU A 53 -17.79 -12.01 -4.34
N LYS A 54 -18.30 -10.77 -4.37
CA LYS A 54 -18.93 -10.19 -5.58
C LYS A 54 -17.93 -9.68 -6.61
N CYS A 55 -16.73 -9.27 -6.18
CA CYS A 55 -15.68 -8.74 -7.06
C CYS A 55 -14.43 -9.62 -7.17
N LYS A 56 -14.36 -10.74 -6.43
CA LYS A 56 -13.21 -11.64 -6.38
C LYS A 56 -12.74 -12.08 -7.76
N ASP A 57 -13.62 -12.55 -8.63
CA ASP A 57 -13.23 -13.02 -9.96
C ASP A 57 -12.57 -11.92 -10.81
N GLU A 58 -13.05 -10.67 -10.67
CA GLU A 58 -12.48 -9.51 -11.35
C GLU A 58 -11.10 -9.15 -10.77
N LEU A 59 -11.00 -9.11 -9.44
CA LEU A 59 -9.73 -8.85 -8.75
C LEU A 59 -8.69 -9.94 -9.09
N SER A 60 -9.06 -11.22 -9.01
CA SER A 60 -8.22 -12.35 -9.38
C SER A 60 -7.77 -12.30 -10.84
N GLY A 61 -8.62 -11.83 -11.74
CA GLY A 61 -8.29 -11.71 -13.17
C GLY A 61 -7.10 -10.78 -13.45
N ILE A 62 -6.92 -9.73 -12.64
CA ILE A 62 -5.83 -8.75 -12.79
C ILE A 62 -4.69 -9.00 -11.80
N LEU A 63 -5.02 -9.21 -10.53
CA LEU A 63 -4.03 -9.36 -9.44
C LEU A 63 -3.40 -10.76 -9.42
N GLY A 64 -4.10 -11.77 -9.94
CA GLY A 64 -3.61 -13.15 -10.05
C GLY A 64 -3.11 -13.72 -8.72
N GLN A 65 -1.93 -14.35 -8.75
CA GLN A 65 -1.29 -14.97 -7.59
C GLN A 65 -1.11 -14.01 -6.41
N ALA A 66 -0.92 -12.70 -6.67
CA ALA A 66 -0.72 -11.73 -5.59
C ALA A 66 -1.95 -11.63 -4.67
N LEU A 67 -3.16 -11.74 -5.24
CA LEU A 67 -4.39 -11.77 -4.44
C LEU A 67 -4.53 -13.09 -3.68
N GLU A 68 -4.21 -14.22 -4.31
CA GLU A 68 -4.26 -15.52 -3.64
C GLU A 68 -3.34 -15.56 -2.42
N ASP A 69 -2.11 -15.08 -2.56
CA ASP A 69 -1.14 -15.00 -1.48
C ASP A 69 -1.64 -14.09 -0.34
N CYS A 70 -2.26 -12.95 -0.70
CA CYS A 70 -2.88 -12.02 0.25
C CYS A 70 -4.07 -12.65 1.00
N MET A 71 -4.88 -13.48 0.32
CA MET A 71 -6.00 -14.20 0.94
C MET A 71 -5.55 -15.28 1.92
N MET A 72 -4.38 -15.88 1.71
CA MET A 72 -3.82 -16.88 2.63
C MET A 72 -3.38 -16.25 3.98
N CYS A 73 -3.26 -14.92 4.03
CA CYS A 73 -2.80 -14.16 5.20
C CYS A 73 -3.97 -13.66 6.07
N GLY A 74 -5.01 -14.49 6.22
CA GLY A 74 -6.22 -14.14 6.95
C GLY A 74 -7.02 -13.06 6.22
N PHE A 75 -7.39 -11.99 6.93
CA PHE A 75 -8.22 -10.92 6.36
C PHE A 75 -7.41 -9.74 5.78
N CYS A 76 -6.15 -9.96 5.40
CA CYS A 76 -5.32 -8.93 4.76
C CYS A 76 -6.01 -8.35 3.50
N HIS A 77 -6.53 -9.22 2.64
CA HIS A 77 -7.29 -8.80 1.46
C HIS A 77 -8.49 -7.91 1.81
N ILE A 78 -9.23 -8.22 2.88
CA ILE A 78 -10.35 -7.39 3.35
C ILE A 78 -9.88 -6.03 3.86
N HIS A 79 -8.79 -6.01 4.64
CA HIS A 79 -8.14 -4.78 5.07
C HIS A 79 -7.79 -3.88 3.87
N THR A 80 -7.18 -4.46 2.83
CA THR A 80 -6.87 -3.75 1.58
C THR A 80 -8.10 -3.14 0.91
N LEU A 81 -9.23 -3.88 0.86
CA LEU A 81 -10.49 -3.33 0.31
C LEU A 81 -11.00 -2.16 1.15
N ILE A 82 -10.93 -2.26 2.47
CA ILE A 82 -11.36 -1.21 3.39
C ILE A 82 -10.45 0.02 3.28
N ALA A 83 -9.13 -0.15 3.19
CA ALA A 83 -8.19 0.96 2.97
C ALA A 83 -8.49 1.67 1.65
N THR A 84 -8.76 0.92 0.58
CA THR A 84 -9.15 1.46 -0.73
C THR A 84 -10.49 2.20 -0.66
N TYR A 85 -11.44 1.66 0.10
CA TYR A 85 -12.72 2.32 0.39
C TYR A 85 -12.52 3.65 1.14
N ASN A 86 -11.71 3.65 2.19
CA ASN A 86 -11.43 4.84 2.98
C ASN A 86 -10.78 5.95 2.14
N VAL A 87 -9.87 5.58 1.22
CA VAL A 87 -9.28 6.52 0.26
C VAL A 87 -10.36 7.21 -0.57
N LEU A 88 -11.33 6.46 -1.11
CA LEU A 88 -12.40 7.02 -1.91
C LEU A 88 -13.32 7.97 -1.11
N ARG A 89 -13.43 7.76 0.21
CA ARG A 89 -14.25 8.56 1.13
C ARG A 89 -13.50 9.69 1.81
N ASP A 90 -12.18 9.80 1.64
CA ASP A 90 -11.41 10.90 2.22
C ASP A 90 -11.78 12.21 1.51
N ASP A 91 -12.17 13.24 2.28
CA ASP A 91 -12.61 14.53 1.72
C ASP A 91 -11.55 15.20 0.85
N ARG A 92 -10.25 14.89 1.05
CA ARG A 92 -9.15 15.42 0.24
C ARG A 92 -9.08 14.73 -1.13
N PHE A 93 -9.56 13.49 -1.26
CA PHE A 93 -9.49 12.71 -2.50
C PHE A 93 -10.19 13.42 -3.67
N GLY A 94 -11.37 14.01 -3.42
CA GLY A 94 -12.13 14.74 -4.44
C GLY A 94 -11.44 16.01 -4.96
N GLY A 95 -10.45 16.54 -4.23
CA GLY A 95 -9.63 17.68 -4.65
C GLY A 95 -8.43 17.32 -5.52
N LEU A 96 -8.09 16.02 -5.64
CA LEU A 96 -6.98 15.54 -6.46
C LEU A 96 -7.37 15.52 -7.94
N SER A 97 -6.37 15.57 -8.84
CA SER A 97 -6.61 15.36 -10.27
C SER A 97 -7.05 13.91 -10.54
N GLY A 98 -7.80 13.67 -11.62
CA GLY A 98 -8.27 12.32 -11.95
C GLY A 98 -7.12 11.30 -12.16
N GLU A 99 -5.95 11.76 -12.59
CA GLU A 99 -4.75 10.93 -12.71
C GLU A 99 -4.19 10.53 -11.34
N ILE A 100 -4.08 11.47 -10.40
CA ILE A 100 -3.60 11.20 -9.04
C ILE A 100 -4.62 10.34 -8.27
N GLN A 101 -5.92 10.59 -8.44
CA GLN A 101 -6.98 9.71 -7.90
C GLN A 101 -6.81 8.27 -8.37
N ASN A 102 -6.53 8.08 -9.67
CA ASN A 102 -6.29 6.77 -10.25
C ASN A 102 -5.08 6.07 -9.62
N GLN A 103 -3.95 6.78 -9.53
CA GLN A 103 -2.72 6.27 -8.92
C GLN A 103 -2.93 5.88 -7.45
N LEU A 104 -3.61 6.73 -6.68
CA LEU A 104 -3.85 6.50 -5.26
C LEU A 104 -4.74 5.27 -5.01
N LEU A 105 -5.77 5.04 -5.83
CA LEU A 105 -6.60 3.83 -5.73
C LEU A 105 -5.79 2.56 -6.07
N TRP A 106 -4.94 2.61 -7.09
CA TRP A 106 -4.03 1.50 -7.40
C TRP A 106 -3.05 1.21 -6.27
N ALA A 107 -2.44 2.24 -5.69
CA ALA A 107 -1.54 2.09 -4.55
C ALA A 107 -2.27 1.48 -3.34
N ALA A 108 -3.46 1.97 -3.02
CA ALA A 108 -4.27 1.44 -1.93
C ALA A 108 -4.69 -0.03 -2.15
N LEU A 109 -5.01 -0.44 -3.38
CA LEU A 109 -5.34 -1.82 -3.69
C LEU A 109 -4.12 -2.76 -3.64
N CYS A 110 -2.92 -2.25 -3.93
CA CYS A 110 -1.72 -3.08 -4.05
C CYS A 110 -0.81 -3.09 -2.82
N HIS A 111 -0.99 -2.18 -1.84
CA HIS A 111 -0.03 -1.97 -0.74
C HIS A 111 0.24 -3.19 0.14
N ASP A 112 -0.74 -4.07 0.31
CA ASP A 112 -0.71 -5.17 1.27
C ASP A 112 -0.72 -6.57 0.61
N LEU A 113 -0.54 -6.63 -0.72
CA LEU A 113 -0.52 -7.89 -1.47
C LEU A 113 0.61 -8.84 -1.03
N GLY A 114 1.74 -8.30 -0.58
CA GLY A 114 2.90 -9.09 -0.15
C GLY A 114 3.01 -9.33 1.35
N LYS A 115 1.96 -9.03 2.11
CA LYS A 115 1.94 -9.15 3.57
C LYS A 115 1.81 -10.59 4.02
N ARG A 116 2.59 -10.95 5.04
CA ARG A 116 2.59 -12.24 5.71
C ARG A 116 1.81 -12.14 7.01
N GLY A 117 0.83 -13.03 7.16
CA GLY A 117 0.08 -13.19 8.39
C GLY A 117 -1.00 -12.14 8.60
N LYS A 118 -1.67 -12.25 9.75
CA LYS A 118 -2.78 -11.36 10.09
C LYS A 118 -2.27 -9.96 10.39
N ALA A 119 -3.18 -9.01 10.27
CA ALA A 119 -3.12 -7.64 10.79
C ALA A 119 -2.97 -7.57 12.34
N ASP A 120 -2.32 -8.54 12.98
CA ASP A 120 -2.13 -8.58 14.41
C ASP A 120 -0.88 -7.78 14.78
N PHE A 121 -0.97 -6.89 15.77
CA PHE A 121 0.10 -5.98 16.17
C PHE A 121 1.38 -6.70 16.65
N GLU A 122 1.26 -7.93 17.16
CA GLU A 122 2.38 -8.77 17.61
C GLU A 122 2.90 -9.64 16.46
N GLY A 123 3.70 -9.04 15.58
CA GLY A 123 4.29 -9.78 14.46
C GLY A 123 4.56 -9.01 13.18
N LYS A 124 4.71 -7.68 13.27
CA LYS A 124 4.85 -6.75 12.15
C LYS A 124 5.68 -7.33 11.00
N ASP A 125 5.06 -7.50 9.83
CA ASP A 125 5.77 -7.84 8.60
C ASP A 125 6.48 -6.56 8.09
N HIS A 126 7.76 -6.41 8.37
CA HIS A 126 8.49 -5.18 8.02
C HIS A 126 8.93 -5.13 6.55
N ILE A 127 8.69 -6.19 5.79
CA ILE A 127 9.17 -6.33 4.40
C ILE A 127 8.04 -6.35 3.39
N HIS A 128 6.77 -6.43 3.83
CA HIS A 128 5.64 -6.41 2.89
C HIS A 128 5.58 -5.19 1.97
N PRO A 129 5.98 -3.95 2.34
CA PRO A 129 5.93 -2.84 1.39
C PRO A 129 6.77 -3.14 0.14
N PHE A 130 7.95 -3.74 0.33
CA PHE A 130 8.83 -4.16 -0.77
C PHE A 130 8.22 -5.34 -1.54
N ARG A 131 7.69 -6.36 -0.86
CA ARG A 131 7.02 -7.47 -1.57
C ARG A 131 5.82 -7.02 -2.38
N SER A 132 4.98 -6.16 -1.82
CA SER A 132 3.83 -5.56 -2.48
C SER A 132 4.25 -4.75 -3.71
N ALA A 133 5.35 -3.99 -3.62
CA ALA A 133 5.92 -3.28 -4.77
C ALA A 133 6.41 -4.26 -5.86
N ALA A 134 7.04 -5.38 -5.48
CA ALA A 134 7.41 -6.44 -6.42
C ALA A 134 6.17 -7.12 -7.07
N TYR A 135 5.12 -7.41 -6.29
CA TYR A 135 3.85 -7.90 -6.83
C TYR A 135 3.22 -6.92 -7.82
N PHE A 136 3.25 -5.62 -7.52
CA PHE A 136 2.78 -4.59 -8.43
C PHE A 136 3.51 -4.63 -9.78
N VAL A 137 4.85 -4.72 -9.78
CA VAL A 137 5.63 -4.86 -11.02
C VAL A 137 5.24 -6.12 -11.79
N ASN A 138 5.02 -7.25 -11.11
CA ASN A 138 4.56 -8.48 -11.74
C ASN A 138 3.14 -8.37 -12.31
N ILE A 139 2.23 -7.68 -11.63
CA ILE A 139 0.87 -7.40 -12.12
C ILE A 139 0.96 -6.61 -13.41
N LEU A 140 1.78 -5.54 -13.45
CA LEU A 140 1.95 -4.76 -14.66
C LEU A 140 2.50 -5.60 -15.83
N LYS A 141 3.53 -6.40 -15.57
CA LYS A 141 4.15 -7.31 -16.55
C LYS A 141 3.14 -8.34 -17.09
N ASN A 142 2.39 -9.00 -16.20
CA ASN A 142 1.50 -10.09 -16.57
C ASN A 142 0.25 -9.61 -17.32
N ASN A 143 -0.16 -8.35 -17.11
CA ASN A 143 -1.31 -7.73 -17.77
C ASN A 143 -0.93 -6.90 -19.00
N ASN A 144 0.31 -7.01 -19.50
CA ASN A 144 0.82 -6.23 -20.65
C ASN A 144 0.71 -4.70 -20.44
N LEU A 145 0.88 -4.25 -19.20
CA LEU A 145 0.91 -2.83 -18.81
C LEU A 145 2.33 -2.26 -18.79
N ILE A 146 3.32 -3.08 -19.15
CA ILE A 146 4.71 -2.70 -19.44
C ILE A 146 5.00 -3.12 -20.88
N LYS A 147 5.80 -2.33 -21.60
CA LYS A 147 6.21 -2.63 -22.98
C LYS A 147 6.94 -3.98 -23.05
N ASP A 148 6.72 -4.74 -24.12
CA ASP A 148 7.26 -6.10 -24.23
C ASP A 148 8.79 -6.14 -24.15
N GLU A 149 9.49 -5.15 -24.71
CA GLU A 149 10.95 -5.03 -24.65
C GLU A 149 11.51 -4.72 -23.25
N LEU A 150 10.65 -4.34 -22.29
CA LEU A 150 11.02 -4.02 -20.91
C LEU A 150 10.69 -5.15 -19.93
N ARG A 151 10.05 -6.25 -20.37
CA ARG A 151 9.60 -7.34 -19.48
C ARG A 151 10.74 -8.00 -18.70
N ASP A 152 11.90 -8.20 -19.33
CA ASP A 152 13.08 -8.76 -18.65
C ASP A 152 13.61 -7.83 -17.57
N LYS A 153 13.51 -6.51 -17.76
CA LYS A 153 13.88 -5.52 -16.74
C LYS A 153 12.86 -5.49 -15.61
N ALA A 154 11.57 -5.61 -15.93
CA ALA A 154 10.50 -5.70 -14.94
C ALA A 154 10.65 -6.95 -14.05
N GLU A 155 11.02 -8.10 -14.63
CA GLU A 155 11.36 -9.30 -13.85
C GLU A 155 12.52 -9.02 -12.89
N LYS A 156 13.63 -8.47 -13.39
CA LYS A 156 14.79 -8.13 -12.56
C LYS A 156 14.44 -7.15 -11.44
N LEU A 157 13.57 -6.16 -11.72
CA LEU A 157 13.12 -5.20 -10.72
C LEU A 157 12.30 -5.90 -9.64
N SER A 158 11.33 -6.72 -10.04
CA SER A 158 10.53 -7.52 -9.11
C SER A 158 11.43 -8.39 -8.23
N GLU A 159 12.37 -9.14 -8.82
CA GLU A 159 13.31 -9.99 -8.08
C GLU A 159 14.20 -9.19 -7.13
N LEU A 160 14.75 -8.06 -7.57
CA LEU A 160 15.59 -7.20 -6.75
C LEU A 160 14.82 -6.67 -5.54
N VAL A 161 13.61 -6.14 -5.76
CA VAL A 161 12.77 -5.56 -4.70
C VAL A 161 12.31 -6.63 -3.73
N PHE A 162 11.88 -7.81 -4.22
CA PHE A 162 11.43 -8.91 -3.38
C PHE A 162 12.53 -9.42 -2.42
N ASN A 163 13.78 -9.41 -2.89
CA ASN A 163 14.95 -9.88 -2.13
C ASN A 163 15.70 -8.74 -1.39
N ALA A 164 15.22 -7.49 -1.47
CA ALA A 164 15.86 -6.34 -0.82
C ALA A 164 15.48 -6.26 0.66
N HIS A 165 15.93 -7.25 1.43
CA HIS A 165 15.73 -7.34 2.87
C HIS A 165 17.03 -7.76 3.58
N THR A 166 17.10 -7.44 4.87
CA THR A 166 18.20 -7.83 5.76
C THR A 166 17.64 -8.37 7.08
N ASP A 167 18.39 -9.27 7.71
CA ASP A 167 17.99 -9.87 8.98
C ASP A 167 18.09 -8.86 10.12
N ILE A 168 17.10 -8.82 11.00
CA ILE A 168 17.05 -7.92 12.15
C ILE A 168 18.07 -8.36 13.21
N GLN A 169 19.10 -7.54 13.41
CA GLN A 169 20.22 -7.84 14.33
C GLN A 169 20.00 -7.36 15.78
N TYR A 170 18.83 -6.80 16.12
CA TYR A 170 18.60 -6.27 17.46
C TYR A 170 18.42 -7.37 18.52
N GLU A 171 19.20 -7.30 19.61
CA GLU A 171 19.19 -8.33 20.65
C GLU A 171 17.81 -8.50 21.31
N TRP A 172 17.09 -7.41 21.55
CA TRP A 172 15.74 -7.46 22.11
C TRP A 172 14.77 -8.18 21.16
N PHE A 173 14.93 -7.97 19.85
CA PHE A 173 14.10 -8.58 18.82
C PHE A 173 14.34 -10.09 18.77
N GLN A 174 15.60 -10.51 18.80
CA GLN A 174 15.96 -11.93 18.85
C GLN A 174 15.40 -12.65 20.10
N ARG A 175 15.22 -11.95 21.23
CA ARG A 175 14.57 -12.52 22.42
C ARG A 175 13.07 -12.76 22.19
N GLU A 176 12.39 -11.86 21.49
CA GLU A 176 10.97 -12.00 21.15
C GLU A 176 10.75 -13.04 20.05
N THR A 177 11.58 -13.09 19.00
CA THR A 177 11.54 -14.16 17.99
C THR A 177 11.73 -15.54 18.63
N ARG A 178 12.56 -15.68 19.67
CA ARG A 178 12.68 -16.96 20.41
C ARG A 178 11.42 -17.33 21.19
N ARG A 179 10.65 -16.34 21.65
CA ARG A 179 9.40 -16.56 22.39
C ARG A 179 8.24 -16.88 21.46
N PHE A 180 8.22 -16.27 20.27
CA PHE A 180 7.15 -16.41 19.29
C PHE A 180 7.71 -16.55 17.86
N PRO A 181 8.40 -17.67 17.55
CA PRO A 181 9.12 -17.84 16.29
C PRO A 181 8.21 -17.77 15.06
N ASP A 182 6.96 -18.22 15.19
CA ASP A 182 6.00 -18.25 14.09
C ASP A 182 5.24 -16.93 13.90
N LYS A 183 5.46 -15.94 14.77
CA LYS A 183 4.72 -14.68 14.74
C LYS A 183 5.55 -13.49 14.32
N VAL A 184 6.88 -13.56 14.40
CA VAL A 184 7.74 -12.36 14.28
C VAL A 184 8.53 -12.38 12.98
N CYS A 185 8.36 -11.36 12.14
CA CYS A 185 9.17 -11.18 10.93
C CYS A 185 10.61 -10.82 11.30
N ASP A 186 11.55 -11.72 11.11
CA ASP A 186 12.99 -11.54 11.43
C ASP A 186 13.77 -10.74 10.38
N GLN A 187 13.08 -10.17 9.41
CA GLN A 187 13.64 -9.44 8.30
C GLN A 187 13.05 -8.02 8.25
N MET A 188 13.85 -7.07 7.80
CA MET A 188 13.42 -5.71 7.49
C MET A 188 13.90 -5.32 6.10
N HIS A 189 13.23 -4.35 5.47
CA HIS A 189 13.61 -3.89 4.15
C HIS A 189 15.00 -3.22 4.16
N ASP A 190 15.77 -3.41 3.09
CA ASP A 190 17.14 -2.91 2.99
C ASP A 190 17.26 -1.66 2.10
N HIS A 191 17.24 -0.48 2.72
CA HIS A 191 17.46 0.78 2.01
C HIS A 191 18.78 0.88 1.22
N ALA A 192 19.80 0.08 1.55
CA ALA A 192 21.04 0.08 0.76
C ALA A 192 20.82 -0.38 -0.70
N LYS A 193 19.65 -0.98 -1.01
CA LYS A 193 19.24 -1.39 -2.34
C LYS A 193 18.40 -0.36 -3.10
N LEU A 194 17.98 0.74 -2.46
CA LEU A 194 17.08 1.72 -3.07
C LEU A 194 17.66 2.34 -4.34
N TYR A 195 18.96 2.64 -4.38
CA TYR A 195 19.63 3.15 -5.57
C TYR A 195 19.46 2.22 -6.78
N ASP A 196 19.76 0.92 -6.60
CA ASP A 196 19.64 -0.07 -7.67
C ASP A 196 18.17 -0.28 -8.08
N ILE A 197 17.25 -0.28 -7.10
CA ILE A 197 15.81 -0.39 -7.32
C ILE A 197 15.31 0.78 -8.18
N PHE A 198 15.67 2.02 -7.82
CA PHE A 198 15.18 3.20 -8.50
C PHE A 198 15.78 3.39 -9.90
N ASN A 199 17.06 3.05 -10.09
CA ASN A 199 17.64 3.03 -11.43
C ASN A 199 16.87 2.08 -12.36
N LEU A 200 16.57 0.88 -11.89
CA LEU A 200 15.85 -0.10 -12.70
C LEU A 200 14.36 0.26 -12.84
N LEU A 201 13.76 0.93 -11.85
CA LEU A 201 12.41 1.49 -11.94
C LEU A 201 12.31 2.52 -13.06
N GLU A 202 13.27 3.43 -13.21
CA GLU A 202 13.25 4.43 -14.30
C GLU A 202 13.27 3.75 -15.69
N GLU A 203 14.06 2.68 -15.84
CA GLU A 203 14.09 1.91 -17.08
C GLU A 203 12.77 1.17 -17.36
N VAL A 204 12.13 0.63 -16.33
CA VAL A 204 10.85 -0.11 -16.45
C VAL A 204 9.67 0.84 -16.65
N ALA A 205 9.68 1.99 -15.98
CA ALA A 205 8.64 2.99 -16.08
C ALA A 205 8.65 3.66 -17.45
N ASP A 206 9.83 3.84 -18.07
CA ASP A 206 9.98 4.44 -19.41
C ASP A 206 9.20 5.76 -19.55
N GLY A 207 9.39 6.64 -18.56
CA GLY A 207 8.69 7.93 -18.45
C GLY A 207 7.26 7.87 -17.88
N SER A 208 6.74 6.70 -17.56
CA SER A 208 5.41 6.52 -16.94
C SER A 208 5.38 7.04 -15.50
N ILE A 209 4.76 8.21 -15.28
CA ILE A 209 4.55 8.78 -13.94
C ILE A 209 3.65 7.86 -13.10
N PHE A 210 2.65 7.23 -13.72
CA PHE A 210 1.77 6.26 -13.05
C PHE A 210 2.55 5.12 -12.38
N ILE A 211 3.45 4.46 -13.12
CA ILE A 211 4.21 3.31 -12.58
C ILE A 211 5.08 3.79 -11.41
N LYS A 212 5.78 4.91 -11.58
CA LYS A 212 6.67 5.46 -10.55
C LYS A 212 5.93 5.83 -9.28
N ASN A 213 4.87 6.62 -9.40
CA ASN A 213 4.13 7.11 -8.25
C ASN A 213 3.47 5.97 -7.47
N VAL A 214 2.78 5.05 -8.16
CA VAL A 214 2.13 3.91 -7.49
C VAL A 214 3.18 3.03 -6.79
N PHE A 215 4.29 2.73 -7.48
CA PHE A 215 5.37 1.95 -6.91
C PHE A 215 5.96 2.62 -5.65
N VAL A 216 6.25 3.92 -5.70
CA VAL A 216 6.85 4.67 -4.58
C VAL A 216 5.90 4.76 -3.38
N VAL A 217 4.60 5.01 -3.61
CA VAL A 217 3.60 5.05 -2.53
C VAL A 217 3.53 3.68 -1.84
N ILE A 218 3.47 2.59 -2.61
CA ILE A 218 3.49 1.23 -2.05
C ILE A 218 4.79 0.96 -1.29
N LEU A 219 5.94 1.34 -1.85
CA LEU A 219 7.25 1.05 -1.25
C LEU A 219 7.46 1.79 0.08
N PHE A 220 7.02 3.04 0.18
CA PHE A 220 7.38 3.95 1.28
C PHE A 220 6.30 4.21 2.32
N HIS A 221 5.07 3.70 2.16
CA HIS A 221 4.00 3.93 3.15
C HIS A 221 4.32 3.45 4.57
N GLN A 222 5.34 2.58 4.76
CA GLN A 222 5.88 2.20 6.07
C GLN A 222 7.39 2.48 6.24
N SER A 223 7.96 3.35 5.42
CA SER A 223 9.33 3.86 5.61
C SER A 223 9.33 5.34 5.97
N ILE A 224 8.20 6.03 5.78
CA ILE A 224 7.95 7.38 6.28
C ILE A 224 7.37 7.29 7.69
N TRP A 225 7.66 8.28 8.54
CA TRP A 225 7.25 8.26 9.95
C TRP A 225 5.75 8.05 10.07
N GLY A 226 5.38 6.88 10.59
CA GLY A 226 4.01 6.56 10.92
C GLY A 226 3.61 7.12 12.27
N ILE A 227 2.53 6.56 12.77
CA ILE A 227 2.04 6.81 14.12
C ILE A 227 3.10 6.45 15.16
N LYS A 228 3.23 7.22 16.24
CA LYS A 228 4.22 7.00 17.31
C LYS A 228 4.14 5.58 17.90
N ASP A 229 2.94 5.02 17.99
CA ASP A 229 2.71 3.65 18.47
C ASP A 229 3.05 2.59 17.40
N PHE A 230 3.15 2.99 16.13
CA PHE A 230 3.43 2.13 14.98
C PHE A 230 4.67 2.61 14.21
N GLN A 231 5.79 2.80 14.92
CA GLN A 231 7.02 3.19 14.26
C GLN A 231 7.47 2.12 13.25
N PRO A 232 8.01 2.56 12.09
CA PRO A 232 8.62 1.67 11.13
C PRO A 232 9.90 1.07 11.71
N MET A 233 10.23 -0.17 11.33
CA MET A 233 11.47 -0.81 11.78
C MET A 233 12.71 -0.13 11.19
N LYS A 234 12.59 0.34 9.95
CA LYS A 234 13.60 1.15 9.26
C LYS A 234 12.89 2.34 8.63
N ARG A 235 13.41 3.54 8.91
CA ARG A 235 12.87 4.81 8.41
C ARG A 235 13.79 5.32 7.31
N LEU A 236 13.24 6.11 6.38
CA LEU A 236 14.06 6.96 5.53
C LEU A 236 14.73 8.04 6.39
N GLU A 237 16.05 8.09 6.37
CA GLU A 237 16.82 9.17 6.97
C GLU A 237 16.75 10.44 6.12
N ASP A 238 17.08 11.61 6.69
CA ASP A 238 16.98 12.89 5.99
C ASP A 238 17.88 12.94 4.75
N GLU A 239 19.06 12.32 4.81
CA GLU A 239 19.96 12.17 3.67
C GLU A 239 19.32 11.32 2.56
N GLU A 240 18.64 10.22 2.91
CA GLU A 240 17.95 9.35 1.94
C GLU A 240 16.76 10.10 1.31
N ILE A 241 16.01 10.89 2.09
CA ILE A 241 14.91 11.72 1.59
C ILE A 241 15.42 12.71 0.54
N VAL A 242 16.53 13.40 0.84
CA VAL A 242 17.14 14.36 -0.09
C VAL A 242 17.70 13.65 -1.33
N GLU A 243 18.30 12.46 -1.17
CA GLU A 243 18.81 11.63 -2.27
C GLU A 243 17.68 11.22 -3.23
N TYR A 244 16.52 10.81 -2.70
CA TYR A 244 15.39 10.31 -3.49
C TYR A 244 14.31 11.37 -3.76
N LYS A 245 14.64 12.66 -3.65
CA LYS A 245 13.70 13.78 -3.85
C LYS A 245 12.92 13.74 -5.17
N GLU A 246 13.51 13.17 -6.23
CA GLU A 246 12.88 13.08 -7.57
C GLU A 246 11.70 12.09 -7.59
N TYR A 247 11.66 11.15 -6.64
CA TYR A 247 10.56 10.20 -6.44
C TYR A 247 9.55 10.66 -5.40
N LEU A 248 9.90 11.67 -4.59
CA LEU A 248 9.09 12.22 -3.51
C LEU A 248 8.49 13.57 -3.90
N SER A 249 7.79 13.63 -5.04
CA SER A 249 7.10 14.86 -5.48
C SER A 249 5.99 15.27 -4.51
N GLU A 250 5.52 16.52 -4.60
CA GLU A 250 4.39 17.01 -3.81
C GLU A 250 3.15 16.12 -3.97
N ASP A 251 2.86 15.66 -5.19
CA ASP A 251 1.76 14.71 -5.45
C ASP A 251 1.96 13.38 -4.73
N VAL A 252 3.18 12.81 -4.73
CA VAL A 252 3.48 11.56 -4.03
C VAL A 252 3.35 11.73 -2.53
N LEU A 253 3.83 12.84 -1.97
CA LEU A 253 3.69 13.15 -0.55
C LEU A 253 2.22 13.36 -0.14
N ASN A 254 1.43 14.03 -0.98
CA ASN A 254 -0.02 14.17 -0.76
C ASN A 254 -0.74 12.82 -0.83
N MET A 255 -0.35 11.94 -1.76
CA MET A 255 -0.88 10.58 -1.83
C MET A 255 -0.53 9.77 -0.58
N LEU A 256 0.71 9.83 -0.10
CA LEU A 256 1.15 9.15 1.13
C LEU A 256 0.37 9.67 2.35
N ASP A 257 0.17 10.98 2.49
CA ASP A 257 -0.63 11.57 3.58
C ASP A 257 -2.08 11.03 3.59
N ILE A 258 -2.73 10.99 2.43
CA ILE A 258 -4.09 10.45 2.33
C ILE A 258 -4.10 8.94 2.59
N PHE A 259 -3.21 8.20 1.92
CA PHE A 259 -3.18 6.75 1.98
C PHE A 259 -2.87 6.25 3.38
N MET A 260 -1.81 6.74 4.03
CA MET A 260 -1.41 6.28 5.36
C MET A 260 -2.49 6.56 6.41
N HIS A 261 -3.26 7.66 6.27
CA HIS A 261 -4.44 7.91 7.11
C HIS A 261 -5.52 6.85 6.89
N CYS A 262 -5.82 6.51 5.64
CA CYS A 262 -6.87 5.57 5.27
C CYS A 262 -6.53 4.12 5.62
N ASP A 263 -5.27 3.74 5.44
CA ASP A 263 -4.69 2.45 5.85
C ASP A 263 -4.75 2.30 7.37
N SER A 264 -4.27 3.28 8.12
CA SER A 264 -4.38 3.30 9.59
C SER A 264 -5.84 3.27 10.06
N TYR A 265 -6.73 3.97 9.36
CA TYR A 265 -8.15 3.99 9.69
C TYR A 265 -8.80 2.62 9.48
N ALA A 266 -8.35 1.83 8.49
CA ALA A 266 -8.90 0.50 8.25
C ALA A 266 -8.72 -0.45 9.46
N TYR A 267 -7.67 -0.27 10.28
CA TYR A 267 -7.51 -0.99 11.56
C TYR A 267 -8.36 -0.46 12.71
N THR A 268 -8.95 0.73 12.60
CA THR A 268 -9.53 1.45 13.75
C THR A 268 -11.02 1.72 13.62
N ILE A 269 -11.63 1.34 12.49
CA ILE A 269 -13.08 1.42 12.23
C ILE A 269 -13.92 0.75 13.35
N ILE A 270 -13.32 -0.10 14.18
CA ILE A 270 -13.99 -0.87 15.22
C ILE A 270 -13.26 -0.71 16.55
N GLY A 271 -13.78 0.18 17.40
CA GLY A 271 -13.46 0.21 18.84
C GLY A 271 -12.41 1.21 19.29
N GLU A 272 -11.65 1.86 18.39
CA GLU A 272 -10.74 2.93 18.80
C GLU A 272 -11.45 4.28 18.91
N SER A 273 -11.06 5.08 19.90
CA SER A 273 -11.65 6.41 20.06
C SER A 273 -11.24 7.32 18.91
N GLU A 274 -12.16 8.14 18.42
CA GLU A 274 -11.91 9.20 17.41
C GLU A 274 -10.66 10.05 17.73
N LYS A 275 -10.35 10.22 19.02
CA LYS A 275 -9.14 10.91 19.48
C LYS A 275 -7.84 10.27 19.01
N ILE A 276 -7.76 8.93 19.02
CA ILE A 276 -6.57 8.18 18.59
C ILE A 276 -6.39 8.37 17.08
N ILE A 277 -7.47 8.22 16.32
CA ILE A 277 -7.48 8.44 14.86
C ILE A 277 -7.07 9.87 14.51
N MET A 278 -7.57 10.88 15.23
CA MET A 278 -7.17 12.27 15.04
C MET A 278 -5.69 12.51 15.37
N GLN A 279 -5.17 11.85 16.42
CA GLN A 279 -3.76 11.91 16.76
C GLN A 279 -2.91 11.32 15.63
N TYR A 280 -3.31 10.16 15.10
CA TYR A 280 -2.62 9.48 14.02
C TYR A 280 -2.54 10.33 12.76
N ARG A 281 -3.67 10.94 12.38
CA ARG A 281 -3.73 11.89 11.27
C ARG A 281 -2.78 13.08 11.48
N LYS A 282 -2.76 13.64 12.69
CA LYS A 282 -1.88 14.77 13.00
C LYS A 282 -0.41 14.39 12.89
N GLU A 283 -0.02 13.21 13.36
CA GLU A 283 1.36 12.74 13.34
C GLU A 283 1.85 12.51 11.90
N ILE A 284 1.07 11.81 11.09
CA ILE A 284 1.39 11.54 9.68
C ILE A 284 1.50 12.86 8.89
N SER A 285 0.49 13.73 8.95
CA SER A 285 0.54 15.03 8.25
C SER A 285 1.67 15.94 8.75
N THR A 286 2.10 15.81 10.02
CA THR A 286 3.25 16.57 10.54
C THR A 286 4.54 16.09 9.89
N GLU A 287 4.72 14.78 9.76
CA GLU A 287 5.89 14.24 9.07
C GLU A 287 5.90 14.62 7.59
N ILE A 288 4.78 14.47 6.89
CA ILE A 288 4.70 14.82 5.46
C ILE A 288 5.05 16.29 5.24
N LYS A 289 4.61 17.19 6.13
CA LYS A 289 5.02 18.61 6.11
C LYS A 289 6.51 18.80 6.36
N ARG A 290 7.11 18.04 7.30
CA ARG A 290 8.55 18.08 7.57
C ARG A 290 9.35 17.66 6.33
N ILE A 291 8.94 16.58 5.67
CA ILE A 291 9.54 16.09 4.43
C ILE A 291 9.39 17.13 3.33
N SER A 292 8.20 17.71 3.17
CA SER A 292 7.95 18.77 2.19
C SER A 292 8.88 19.97 2.39
N CYS A 293 9.04 20.43 3.64
CA CYS A 293 9.99 21.50 3.99
C CYS A 293 11.44 21.11 3.69
N LEU A 294 11.84 19.87 3.95
CA LEU A 294 13.19 19.38 3.65
C LEU A 294 13.47 19.36 2.15
N LEU A 295 12.46 19.06 1.33
CA LEU A 295 12.54 19.00 -0.12
C LEU A 295 12.32 20.36 -0.82
N GLY A 296 11.80 21.35 -0.09
CA GLY A 296 11.60 22.72 -0.58
C GLY A 296 10.30 22.92 -1.37
N PHE A 297 9.26 22.14 -1.06
CA PHE A 297 7.89 22.38 -1.54
C PHE A 297 7.15 23.39 -0.65
#